data_AF-A0A924CJB0-F1
#
_entry.id   AF-A0A924CJB0-F1
#
_cell.length_a   1.000
_cell.length_b   1.000
_cell.length_c   1.000
_cell.angle_alpha   90.00
_cell.angle_beta   90.00
_cell.angle_gamma   90.00
#
_symmetry.space_group_name_H-M   'P 1'
#
loop_
_entity.id
_entity.type
_entity.pdbx_description
1 polymer ?
#
loop_
_entity_poly.entity_id
_entity_poly.type
_entity_poly.pdbx_seq_one_letter_code
_entity_poly.pdbx_strand_id
1 'polypeptide(L)' 'ADGVKVAREHVQPGVPMIVLETALPAKFNETIREALGRDAERPAGFDDIELLPQRFQVMDADVAQVRAFILNHTGL' A
#
# COMPACT_ATOMS: atom_id res chain seq x y z
N ALA A 1 -2.59 10.66 -6.38
CA ALA A 1 -2.66 11.44 -7.63
C ALA A 1 -4.11 11.56 -8.12
N ASP A 2 -4.81 10.43 -8.24
CA ASP A 2 -6.17 10.33 -8.79
C ASP A 2 -7.17 11.27 -8.11
N GLY A 3 -7.21 11.26 -6.78
CA GLY A 3 -8.06 12.17 -6.01
C GLY A 3 -7.77 13.64 -6.29
N VAL A 4 -6.49 14.03 -6.39
CA VAL A 4 -6.09 15.42 -6.72
C VAL A 4 -6.51 15.78 -8.15
N LYS A 5 -6.35 14.86 -9.10
CA LYS A 5 -6.76 15.07 -10.50
C LYS A 5 -8.25 15.39 -10.57
N VAL A 6 -9.10 14.52 -10.02
CA VAL A 6 -10.55 14.69 -10.08
C VAL A 6 -10.98 15.92 -9.28
N ALA A 7 -10.43 16.12 -8.09
CA ALA A 7 -10.77 17.27 -7.23
C ALA A 7 -10.55 18.62 -7.92
N ARG A 8 -9.49 18.76 -8.72
CA ARG A 8 -9.20 19.99 -9.49
C ARG A 8 -10.31 20.38 -10.46
N GLU A 9 -11.04 19.41 -10.99
CA GLU A 9 -12.15 19.62 -11.93
C GLU A 9 -13.45 20.07 -11.21
N HIS A 10 -13.49 19.96 -9.88
CA HIS A 10 -14.67 20.22 -9.05
C HIS A 10 -14.47 21.30 -7.98
N VAL A 11 -13.38 22.07 -8.04
CA VAL A 11 -13.13 23.17 -7.08
C VAL A 11 -14.20 24.26 -7.22
N GLN A 12 -14.76 24.68 -6.09
CA GLN A 12 -15.78 25.73 -6.02
C GLN A 12 -15.24 26.95 -5.26
N PRO A 13 -15.43 28.19 -5.77
CA PRO A 13 -15.03 29.40 -5.06
C PRO A 13 -15.65 29.47 -3.66
N GLY A 14 -14.81 29.74 -2.65
CA GLY A 14 -15.24 29.86 -1.26
C GLY A 14 -15.47 28.54 -0.51
N VAL A 15 -15.33 27.38 -1.16
CA VAL A 15 -15.45 26.06 -0.51
C VAL A 15 -14.11 25.34 -0.50
N PRO A 16 -13.50 25.06 0.68
CA PRO A 16 -12.25 24.31 0.75
C PRO A 16 -12.42 22.88 0.22
N MET A 17 -11.59 22.51 -0.77
CA MET A 17 -11.49 21.14 -1.28
C MET A 17 -10.43 20.37 -0.48
N ILE A 18 -10.82 19.23 0.10
CA ILE A 18 -9.93 18.34 0.85
C ILE A 18 -9.78 17.04 0.07
N VAL A 19 -8.54 16.68 -0.26
CA VAL A 19 -8.22 15.40 -0.90
C VAL A 19 -7.56 14.49 0.12
N LEU A 20 -8.09 13.28 0.27
CA LEU A 20 -7.53 12.30 1.20
C LEU A 20 -6.29 11.65 0.60
N GLU A 21 -5.19 11.67 1.35
CA GLU A 21 -4.03 10.84 1.08
C GLU A 21 -4.30 9.43 1.65
N THR A 22 -4.65 8.49 0.79
CA THR A 22 -5.05 7.12 1.19
C THR A 22 -3.86 6.18 1.39
N ALA A 23 -2.68 6.56 0.90
CA ALA A 23 -1.44 5.80 1.04
C ALA A 23 -0.23 6.72 0.87
N LEU A 24 0.83 6.43 1.63
CA LEU A 24 2.12 7.09 1.46
C LEU A 24 2.77 6.71 0.11
N PRO A 25 3.52 7.63 -0.53
CA PRO A 25 4.25 7.37 -1.79
C PRO A 25 5.16 6.14 -1.74
N ALA A 26 5.78 5.86 -0.59
CA ALA A 26 6.66 4.71 -0.39
C ALA A 26 5.99 3.36 -0.68
N LYS A 27 4.65 3.26 -0.57
CA LYS A 27 3.90 2.04 -0.91
C LYS A 27 3.79 1.78 -2.42
N PHE A 28 4.07 2.77 -3.25
CA PHE A 28 3.95 2.73 -4.72
C PHE A 28 5.19 3.32 -5.40
N ASN A 29 6.36 2.87 -4.96
CA ASN A 29 7.64 3.49 -5.33
C ASN A 29 7.92 3.49 -6.84
N GLU A 30 7.50 2.46 -7.58
CA GLU A 30 7.69 2.37 -9.02
C GLU A 30 7.07 3.56 -9.76
N THR A 31 5.80 3.87 -9.47
CA THR A 31 5.09 5.01 -10.06
C THR A 31 5.75 6.34 -9.70
N ILE A 32 6.29 6.47 -8.48
CA ILE A 32 7.01 7.67 -8.05
C ILE A 32 8.31 7.83 -8.84
N ARG A 33 9.08 6.76 -9.02
CA ARG A 33 10.31 6.76 -9.81
C ARG A 33 10.03 7.08 -11.28
N GLU A 34 9.00 6.50 -11.87
CA GLU A 34 8.58 6.81 -13.25
C GLU A 34 8.25 8.30 -13.40
N ALA A 35 7.44 8.86 -12.50
CA ALA A 35 6.96 10.23 -12.62
C ALA A 35 8.02 11.29 -12.26
N LEU A 36 8.91 10.99 -11.31
CA LEU A 36 9.82 11.98 -10.70
C LEU A 36 11.31 11.67 -10.92
N GLY A 37 11.66 10.53 -11.52
CA GLY A 37 13.05 10.11 -11.75
C GLY A 37 13.81 9.74 -10.48
N ARG A 38 13.13 9.57 -9.34
CA ARG A 38 13.71 9.23 -8.04
C ARG A 38 12.77 8.39 -7.20
N ASP A 39 13.31 7.63 -6.27
CA ASP A 39 12.50 6.90 -5.30
C ASP A 39 11.73 7.83 -4.38
N ALA A 40 10.59 7.32 -3.91
CA ALA A 40 9.84 7.88 -2.81
C ALA A 40 10.68 7.87 -1.53
N GLU A 41 10.56 8.93 -0.75
CA GLU A 41 11.18 9.00 0.57
C GLU A 41 10.59 7.92 1.48
N ARG A 42 11.46 7.20 2.18
CA ARG A 42 11.08 6.18 3.15
C ARG A 42 10.84 6.83 4.51
N PRO A 43 9.79 6.44 5.25
CA PRO A 43 9.65 6.85 6.64
C PRO A 43 10.82 6.33 7.47
N ALA A 44 11.22 7.07 8.50
CA ALA A 44 12.29 6.66 9.41
C ALA A 44 12.02 5.25 9.99
N GLY A 45 13.04 4.39 9.94
CA GLY A 45 12.95 3.01 10.43
C GLY A 45 12.51 1.97 9.40
N PHE A 46 12.31 2.37 8.14
CA PHE A 46 11.94 1.48 7.03
C PHE A 46 13.06 1.29 5.98
N ASP A 47 14.26 1.80 6.24
CA ASP A 47 15.36 1.84 5.27
C ASP A 47 15.67 0.48 4.64
N ASP A 48 15.62 -0.59 5.43
CA ASP A 48 16.02 -1.94 5.03
C ASP A 48 14.92 -3.00 5.25
N ILE A 49 13.64 -2.59 5.33
CA ILE A 49 12.55 -3.52 5.68
C ILE A 49 12.45 -4.71 4.72
N GLU A 50 12.75 -4.52 3.44
CA GLU A 50 12.73 -5.58 2.41
C GLU A 50 13.92 -6.53 2.50
N LEU A 51 15.00 -6.17 3.20
CA LEU A 51 16.16 -7.03 3.43
C LEU A 51 15.94 -8.02 4.59
N LEU A 52 14.91 -7.81 5.40
CA LEU A 52 14.59 -8.70 6.52
C LEU A 52 14.04 -10.05 6.03
N PRO A 53 14.28 -11.15 6.77
CA PRO A 53 13.70 -12.45 6.44
C PRO A 53 12.17 -12.40 6.39
N GLN A 54 11.60 -12.78 5.25
CA GLN A 54 10.15 -12.90 5.10
C GLN A 54 9.68 -14.28 5.56
N ARG A 55 8.70 -14.32 6.46
CA ARG A 55 8.07 -15.56 6.94
C ARG A 55 6.66 -15.66 6.40
N PHE A 56 6.44 -16.58 5.47
CA PHE A 56 5.12 -16.88 4.90
C PHE A 56 5.02 -18.36 4.53
N GLN A 57 3.79 -18.83 4.31
CA GLN A 57 3.51 -20.15 3.74
C GLN A 57 2.72 -19.97 2.45
N VAL A 58 3.21 -20.58 1.37
CA VAL A 58 2.54 -20.60 0.07
C VAL A 58 1.40 -21.61 0.12
N MET A 59 0.24 -21.24 -0.44
CA MET A 59 -0.93 -22.09 -0.56
C MET A 59 -1.56 -21.86 -1.93
N ASP A 60 -2.22 -22.89 -2.46
CA ASP A 60 -3.07 -22.73 -3.63
C ASP A 60 -4.32 -21.90 -3.27
N ALA A 61 -5.02 -21.40 -4.29
CA ALA A 61 -6.32 -20.74 -4.13
C ALA A 61 -7.43 -21.74 -3.77
N ASP A 62 -7.28 -22.42 -2.62
CA ASP A 62 -8.13 -23.49 -2.11
C ASP A 62 -8.62 -23.18 -0.70
N VAL A 63 -9.93 -23.04 -0.56
CA VAL A 63 -10.59 -22.72 0.71
C VAL A 63 -10.36 -23.80 1.77
N ALA A 64 -10.30 -25.08 1.38
CA ALA A 64 -10.06 -26.18 2.31
C ALA A 64 -8.63 -26.14 2.88
N GLN A 65 -7.63 -25.81 2.04
CA GLN A 65 -6.24 -25.66 2.49
C GLN A 65 -6.11 -24.52 3.50
N VAL A 66 -6.66 -23.34 3.20
CA VAL A 66 -6.62 -22.18 4.10
C VAL A 66 -7.31 -22.49 5.43
N ARG A 67 -8.46 -23.16 5.39
CA ARG A 67 -9.19 -23.56 6.61
C ARG A 67 -8.37 -24.52 7.47
N ALA A 68 -7.79 -25.55 6.87
CA ALA A 68 -6.97 -26.53 7.58
C ALA A 68 -5.73 -25.86 8.21
N PHE A 69 -5.08 -24.93 7.49
CA PHE A 69 -3.97 -24.16 8.03
C PHE A 69 -4.38 -23.38 9.28
N ILE A 70 -5.50 -22.66 9.25
CA ILE A 70 -5.98 -21.89 10.41
C ILE A 70 -6.20 -22.82 11.61
N LEU A 71 -6.93 -23.92 11.45
CA LEU A 71 -7.21 -24.88 12.53
C LEU A 71 -5.92 -25.41 13.17
N ASN A 72 -4.95 -25.79 12.33
CA ASN A 72 -3.66 -26.31 12.78
C ASN A 72 -2.77 -25.28 13.51
N HIS A 73 -3.09 -23.98 13.45
CA HIS A 73 -2.29 -22.89 14.04
C HIS A 73 -3.02 -22.08 15.11
N THR A 74 -4.28 -22.38 15.40
CA THR A 74 -5.04 -21.72 16.47
C THR A 74 -5.39 -22.62 17.65
N GLY A 75 -5.15 -23.94 17.54
CA GLY A 75 -5.49 -24.91 18.58
C GLY A 75 -7.01 -25.15 18.74
N LEU A 76 -7.76 -24.91 17.67
CA LEU A 76 -9.22 -25.14 17.56
C LEU A 76 -9.50 -26.50 16.92
#